data_AF-A0A2S6N081-F1
#
_entry.id   AF-A0A2S6N081-F1
#
_cell.length_a   1.000
_cell.length_b   1.000
_cell.length_c   1.000
_cell.angle_alpha   90.00
_cell.angle_beta   90.00
_cell.angle_gamma   90.00
#
_symmetry.space_group_name_H-M   'P 1'
#
loop_
_entity.id
_entity.type
_entity.pdbx_description
1 polymer ?
#
loop_
_entity_poly.entity_id
_entity_poly.type
_entity_poly.pdbx_seq_one_letter_code
_entity_poly.pdbx_strand_id
1 'polypeptide(L)' 'MLAGCLGGVVASVGLVMTNLGSLRDLMMHTQGGWLAFALLTFGMVVTFGSAAIGGAIMSIQYPKE' A
#
# COMPACT_ATOMS: atom_id res chain seq x y z
N MET A 1 -0.79 -12.33 3.70
CA MET A 1 0.11 -11.70 2.69
C MET A 1 -0.64 -11.22 1.46
N LEU A 2 -1.34 -12.11 0.72
CA LEU A 2 -2.16 -11.74 -0.46
C LEU A 2 -3.18 -10.61 -0.18
N ALA A 3 -3.89 -10.68 0.95
CA ALA A 3 -4.82 -9.63 1.37
C ALA A 3 -4.13 -8.28 1.66
N GLY A 4 -2.90 -8.30 2.18
CA GLY A 4 -2.11 -7.08 2.42
C GLY A 4 -1.63 -6.43 1.12
N CYS A 5 -1.19 -7.23 0.15
CA CYS A 5 -0.81 -6.71 -1.17
C CYS A 5 -2.01 -6.11 -1.91
N LEU A 6 -3.15 -6.81 -1.91
CA LEU A 6 -4.39 -6.29 -2.50
C LEU A 6 -4.85 -5.00 -1.80
N GLY A 7 -4.79 -4.95 -0.46
CA GLY A 7 -5.09 -3.75 0.31
C GLY A 7 -4.20 -2.56 -0.06
N GLY A 8 -2.89 -2.79 -0.24
CA GLY A 8 -1.95 -1.75 -0.65
C GLY A 8 -2.23 -1.19 -2.04
N VAL A 9 -2.59 -2.04 -3.01
CA VAL A 9 -2.95 -1.60 -4.37
C VAL A 9 -4.26 -0.82 -4.37
N VAL A 10 -5.29 -1.29 -3.64
CA VAL A 10 -6.57 -0.57 -3.54
C VAL A 10 -6.38 0.79 -2.87
N ALA A 11 -5.55 0.86 -1.82
CA ALA A 11 -5.25 2.11 -1.12
C ALA A 11 -4.50 3.10 -2.02
N SER A 12 -3.52 2.65 -2.81
CA SER A 12 -2.78 3.53 -3.73
C SER A 12 -3.67 4.06 -4.85
N VAL A 13 -4.55 3.23 -5.42
CA VAL A 13 -5.55 3.67 -6.41
C VAL A 13 -6.54 4.66 -5.79
N GLY A 14 -7.00 4.42 -4.56
CA GLY A 14 -7.88 5.35 -3.84
C GLY A 14 -7.25 6.72 -3.60
N LEU A 15 -5.97 6.76 -3.21
CA LEU A 15 -5.19 7.99 -3.03
C LEU A 15 -5.07 8.81 -4.32
N VAL A 16 -4.84 8.14 -5.45
CA VAL A 16 -4.78 8.81 -6.76
C VAL A 16 -6.16 9.28 -7.22
N MET A 17 -7.20 8.48 -7.03
CA MET A 17 -8.57 8.84 -7.43
C MET A 17 -9.12 10.04 -6.66
N THR A 18 -8.82 10.12 -5.36
CA THR A 18 -9.20 11.25 -4.50
C THR A 18 -8.35 12.49 -4.72
N ASN A 19 -7.34 12.42 -5.58
CA ASN A 19 -6.36 13.49 -5.85
C ASN A 19 -5.76 14.09 -4.57
N LEU A 20 -5.56 13.23 -3.56
CA LEU A 20 -4.96 13.63 -2.28
C LEU A 20 -3.57 14.23 -2.54
N GLY A 21 -3.33 15.44 -2.04
CA GLY A 21 -2.05 16.14 -2.23
C GLY A 21 -1.70 16.47 -3.69
N SER A 22 -2.69 16.57 -4.58
CA SER A 22 -2.47 16.77 -6.02
C SER A 22 -1.71 15.63 -6.70
N LEU A 23 -1.69 14.42 -6.10
CA LEU A 23 -0.97 13.25 -6.62
C LEU A 23 -1.40 12.87 -8.03
N ARG A 24 -2.69 13.02 -8.35
CA ARG A 24 -3.22 12.73 -9.70
C ARG A 24 -2.67 13.74 -10.70
N ASP A 25 -2.63 15.00 -10.30
CA ASP A 25 -2.08 16.08 -11.13
C ASP A 25 -0.57 15.93 -11.31
N LEU A 26 0.14 15.57 -10.25
CA LEU A 26 1.58 15.30 -10.27
C LEU A 26 1.91 14.09 -11.18
N MET A 27 1.03 13.09 -11.22
CA MET A 27 1.18 11.94 -12.10
C MET A 27 0.99 12.32 -13.58
N MET A 28 0.10 13.27 -13.88
CA MET A 28 -0.27 13.67 -15.25
C MET A 28 0.60 14.79 -15.82
N HIS A 29 1.10 15.71 -14.98
CA HIS A 29 1.83 16.90 -15.42
C HIS A 29 3.36 16.82 -15.30
N THR A 30 3.91 15.82 -14.59
CA THR A 30 5.37 15.65 -14.45
C THR A 30 5.91 14.56 -15.36
N GLN A 31 7.01 14.89 -16.06
CA GLN A 31 7.80 13.96 -16.85
C GLN A 31 8.51 12.96 -15.91
N GLY A 32 7.78 11.93 -15.49
CA GLY A 32 8.17 10.99 -14.43
C GLY A 32 7.04 10.61 -13.46
N GLY A 33 5.81 11.11 -13.67
CA GLY A 33 4.68 10.89 -12.77
C GLY A 33 4.33 9.41 -12.56
N TRP A 34 4.58 8.57 -13.57
CA TRP A 34 4.42 7.11 -13.47
C TRP A 34 5.34 6.48 -12.40
N LEU A 35 6.55 7.03 -12.21
CA LEU A 35 7.51 6.56 -11.21
C LEU A 35 7.03 6.91 -9.81
N ALA A 36 6.44 8.10 -9.62
CA ALA A 36 5.82 8.49 -8.36
C ALA A 36 4.67 7.55 -7.97
N PHE A 37 3.83 7.16 -8.94
CA PHE A 37 2.77 6.18 -8.71
C PHE A 37 3.30 4.79 -8.38
N ALA A 38 4.36 4.35 -9.05
CA ALA A 38 5.01 3.08 -8.78
C ALA A 38 5.58 3.05 -7.35
N LEU A 39 6.28 4.12 -6.94
CA LEU A 39 6.83 4.25 -5.59
C LEU A 39 5.73 4.33 -4.52
N LEU A 40 4.65 5.07 -4.77
CA LEU A 40 3.49 5.15 -3.88
C LEU A 40 2.85 3.78 -3.69
N THR A 41 2.58 3.07 -4.78
CA THR A 41 1.95 1.75 -4.75
C THR A 41 2.86 0.73 -4.07
N PHE A 42 4.16 0.76 -4.38
CA PHE A 42 5.15 -0.09 -3.71
C PHE A 42 5.18 0.17 -2.20
N GLY A 43 5.23 1.44 -1.77
CA GLY A 43 5.19 1.82 -0.36
C GLY A 43 3.93 1.30 0.34
N MET A 44 2.75 1.49 -0.26
CA MET A 44 1.49 0.99 0.30
C MET A 44 1.44 -0.55 0.39
N VAL A 45 1.90 -1.25 -0.64
CA VAL A 45 1.99 -2.72 -0.61
C VAL A 45 2.89 -3.20 0.52
N VAL A 46 4.05 -2.55 0.73
CA VAL A 46 4.95 -2.88 1.83
C VAL A 46 4.30 -2.60 3.20
N THR A 47 3.61 -1.46 3.36
CA THR A 47 2.93 -1.11 4.61
C THR A 47 1.84 -2.12 4.98
N PHE A 48 0.90 -2.39 4.07
CA PHE A 48 -0.19 -3.34 4.32
C PHE A 48 0.29 -4.79 4.35
N GLY A 49 1.34 -5.13 3.58
CA GLY A 49 2.02 -6.42 3.65
C GLY A 49 2.62 -6.67 5.04
N SER A 50 3.35 -5.71 5.59
CA SER A 50 3.92 -5.78 6.94
C SER A 50 2.84 -5.88 8.01
N ALA A 51 1.75 -5.11 7.89
CA ALA A 51 0.62 -5.22 8.81
C ALA A 51 -0.01 -6.63 8.80
N ALA A 52 -0.15 -7.24 7.61
CA ALA A 52 -0.67 -8.60 7.48
C ALA A 52 0.26 -9.66 8.09
N ILE A 53 1.59 -9.47 8.01
CA ILE A 53 2.57 -10.35 8.66
C ILE A 53 2.51 -10.18 10.18
N GLY A 54 2.51 -8.93 10.67
CA GLY A 54 2.38 -8.64 12.10
C GLY A 54 1.12 -9.25 12.70
N GLY A 55 -0.02 -9.11 12.02
CA GLY A 55 -1.28 -9.75 12.43
C GLY A 55 -1.19 -11.28 12.45
N ALA A 56 -0.51 -11.89 11.48
CA ALA A 56 -0.29 -13.33 11.46
C ALA A 56 0.57 -13.78 12.66
N ILE A 57 1.65 -13.06 12.98
CA ILE A 57 2.50 -13.37 14.14
C ILE A 57 1.71 -13.22 15.45
N MET A 58 0.94 -12.15 15.60
CA MET A 58 0.10 -11.94 16.79
C MET A 58 -1.01 -13.00 16.92
N SER A 59 -1.44 -13.59 15.81
CA SER A 59 -2.43 -14.68 15.81
C SER A 59 -1.85 -16.05 16.18
N ILE A 60 -0.53 -16.18 16.22
CA ILE A 60 0.13 -17.41 16.71
C ILE A 60 -0.14 -17.52 18.21
N GLN A 61 -1.10 -18.37 18.57
CA GLN A 61 -1.29 -18.80 19.95
C GLN A 61 -0.15 -19.75 20.34
N TYR A 62 0.63 -19.36 21.34
CA TYR A 62 1.52 -20.29 22.01
C TYR A 62 0.68 -21.31 22.80
N PRO A 63 0.86 -22.63 22.59
CA PRO A 63 0.28 -23.64 23.46
C PRO A 63 0.77 -23.38 24.88
N LYS A 64 -0.17 -23.30 25.82
CA LYS A 64 0.13 -23.15 27.25
C LYS A 64 0.47 -24.55 27.75
N GLU A 65 1.76 -24.82 27.98
CA GLU A 65 2.19 -25.96 28.78
C GLU A 65 1.92 -25.70 30.27
#